data_AF-A0A340XQH5-F1
#
_entry.id   AF-A0A340XQH5-F1
#
_cell.length_a   1.000
_cell.length_b   1.000
_cell.length_c   1.000
_cell.angle_alpha   90.00
_cell.angle_beta   90.00
_cell.angle_gamma   90.00
#
_symmetry.space_group_name_H-M   'P 1'
#
loop_
_entity.id
_entity.type
_entity.pdbx_description
1 polymer ?
#
loop_
_entity_poly.entity_id
_entity_poly.type
_entity_poly.pdbx_seq_one_letter_code
_entity_poly.pdbx_strand_id
1 'polypeptide(L)'
;MTTLTHRARRTEGGKNSEKKVESEEDTNQDRSQDNEDTEDSKDIRLTLMEEVLLLGLKDKEGYTSFWNDCISSGLRGGILIELAMRGRIYLEPPTMRKKRLLDRKVLLKSDSPTGDVLLDETLKHIKATEPTETVQTWIELLTGETWNPFKLQYQLRNVRERIAKNLVEKGILTTEKQNFLLFDMTTHPVTNTTEKQRLVKKLQDSVLERWVNDPQRMDKRTLALLVLAHSSDVLENVFSSLTDDKYDVAMNRAKDLVELDPEVEGTKHSATEMIWAVLAAFNKS
;
A
#
# COMPACT_ATOMS: atom_id res chain seq x y z
N MET A 1 -1.45 10.20 -88.41
CA MET A 1 -0.65 9.42 -89.38
C MET A 1 0.79 9.38 -88.87
N THR A 2 1.20 8.24 -88.29
CA THR A 2 2.38 7.40 -88.70
C THR A 2 3.66 7.91 -88.03
N THR A 3 4.47 7.19 -87.24
CA THR A 3 4.63 5.77 -86.89
C THR A 3 5.60 5.65 -85.71
N LEU A 4 5.50 4.53 -84.98
CA LEU A 4 6.47 4.02 -84.00
C LEU A 4 7.90 3.89 -84.55
N THR A 5 8.90 4.01 -83.67
CA THR A 5 10.07 3.10 -83.68
C THR A 5 10.57 2.83 -82.26
N HIS A 6 10.81 1.55 -81.99
CA HIS A 6 11.24 0.95 -80.75
C HIS A 6 12.78 0.80 -80.77
N ARG A 7 13.49 1.03 -79.66
CA ARG A 7 14.80 0.37 -79.45
C ARG A 7 15.10 0.17 -77.96
N ALA A 8 15.47 -1.07 -77.65
CA ALA A 8 15.73 -1.62 -76.32
C ALA A 8 17.15 -1.36 -75.80
N ARG A 9 17.33 -1.36 -74.47
CA ARG A 9 18.39 -2.14 -73.80
C ARG A 9 18.13 -2.31 -72.29
N ARG A 10 18.49 -3.51 -71.83
CA ARG A 10 18.37 -4.08 -70.47
C ARG A 10 19.59 -3.72 -69.58
N THR A 11 19.30 -3.66 -68.27
CA THR A 11 20.04 -4.14 -67.08
C THR A 11 21.49 -3.72 -66.83
N GLU A 12 21.75 -3.10 -65.66
CA GLU A 12 22.41 -3.61 -64.43
C GLU A 12 22.04 -2.61 -63.30
N GLY A 13 21.81 -2.91 -62.02
CA GLY A 13 22.43 -3.87 -61.12
C GLY A 13 23.32 -3.11 -60.10
N GLY A 14 22.78 -2.64 -58.96
CA GLY A 14 23.59 -2.00 -57.92
C GLY A 14 22.80 -1.41 -56.75
N LYS A 15 23.08 -1.89 -55.54
CA LYS A 15 22.35 -1.69 -54.27
C LYS A 15 22.69 -0.40 -53.51
N ASN A 16 21.84 -0.17 -52.50
CA ASN A 16 21.97 0.64 -51.27
C ASN A 16 21.71 2.15 -51.44
N SER A 17 21.08 2.87 -50.52
CA SER A 17 20.28 2.61 -49.32
C SER A 17 19.79 4.00 -48.85
N GLU A 18 18.78 4.02 -47.99
CA GLU A 18 18.46 5.06 -46.99
C GLU A 18 17.23 5.97 -47.21
N LYS A 19 16.26 5.74 -46.29
CA LYS A 19 15.49 6.69 -45.47
C LYS A 19 14.57 7.71 -46.15
N LYS A 20 13.26 7.54 -45.94
CA LYS A 20 12.48 8.24 -44.88
C LYS A 20 10.99 8.01 -45.18
N VAL A 21 10.23 7.46 -44.23
CA VAL A 21 8.80 7.74 -44.12
C VAL A 21 8.58 8.16 -42.67
N GLU A 22 8.28 9.45 -42.52
CA GLU A 22 7.80 10.07 -41.28
C GLU A 22 6.39 9.55 -41.03
N SER A 23 6.17 8.98 -39.85
CA SER A 23 4.84 8.63 -39.34
C SER A 23 4.45 9.65 -38.29
N GLU A 24 3.30 10.26 -38.52
CA GLU A 24 2.65 11.33 -37.79
C GLU A 24 2.46 10.98 -36.30
N GLU A 25 2.71 11.97 -35.45
CA GLU A 25 2.57 11.91 -33.99
C GLU A 25 1.09 11.89 -33.60
N ASP A 26 0.57 10.70 -33.29
CA ASP A 26 -0.71 10.54 -32.60
C ASP A 26 -0.53 10.86 -31.11
N THR A 27 -0.88 12.09 -30.76
CA THR A 27 -1.11 12.52 -29.38
C THR A 27 -2.53 12.10 -29.01
N ASN A 28 -2.72 11.04 -28.22
CA ASN A 28 -3.81 10.99 -27.23
C ASN A 28 -3.86 9.71 -26.36
N GLN A 29 -4.14 9.96 -25.08
CA GLN A 29 -4.85 9.08 -24.13
C GLN A 29 -4.10 7.88 -23.55
N ASP A 30 -3.23 8.17 -22.58
CA ASP A 30 -3.04 7.30 -21.41
C ASP A 30 -3.66 7.96 -20.17
N ARG A 31 -5.00 8.09 -20.20
CA ARG A 31 -5.78 8.30 -18.99
C ARG A 31 -6.01 6.90 -18.41
N SER A 32 -5.20 6.56 -17.42
CA SER A 32 -5.39 5.37 -16.59
C SER A 32 -6.75 5.49 -15.89
N GLN A 33 -7.70 4.81 -16.51
CA GLN A 33 -9.09 4.72 -16.11
C GLN A 33 -9.21 3.60 -15.08
N ASP A 34 -8.66 3.82 -13.89
CA ASP A 34 -8.76 2.93 -12.74
C ASP A 34 -8.82 3.80 -11.50
N ASN A 35 -10.03 4.25 -11.12
CA ASN A 35 -10.43 4.68 -9.75
C ASN A 35 -11.78 5.44 -9.69
N GLU A 36 -12.52 5.63 -10.78
CA GLU A 36 -13.82 6.34 -10.70
C GLU A 36 -15.00 5.44 -10.29
N ASP A 37 -14.90 4.12 -10.40
CA ASP A 37 -16.05 3.22 -10.18
C ASP A 37 -16.23 2.72 -8.73
N THR A 38 -15.55 3.32 -7.74
CA THR A 38 -15.70 2.95 -6.31
C THR A 38 -16.29 4.05 -5.43
N GLU A 39 -16.76 5.16 -6.02
CA GLU A 39 -17.36 6.25 -5.23
C GLU A 39 -18.83 6.00 -4.84
N ASP A 40 -19.50 5.00 -5.43
CA ASP A 40 -20.95 4.79 -5.24
C ASP A 40 -21.33 3.51 -4.46
N SER A 41 -20.36 2.84 -3.83
CA SER A 41 -20.71 1.75 -2.91
C SER A 41 -21.15 2.32 -1.56
N LYS A 42 -22.33 1.92 -1.09
CA LYS A 42 -22.83 2.16 0.28
C LYS A 42 -22.00 1.45 1.36
N ASP A 43 -20.91 0.80 0.98
CA ASP A 43 -20.01 0.09 1.89
C ASP A 43 -19.18 1.05 2.76
N ILE A 44 -18.99 0.69 4.02
CA ILE A 44 -18.12 1.40 4.95
C ILE A 44 -16.68 1.33 4.42
N ARG A 45 -16.09 2.50 4.09
CA ARG A 45 -14.72 2.59 3.61
C ARG A 45 -13.73 2.75 4.75
N LEU A 46 -12.93 1.71 4.98
CA LEU A 46 -11.85 1.72 5.96
C LEU A 46 -10.53 2.17 5.33
N THR A 47 -9.61 2.71 6.13
CA THR A 47 -8.19 2.89 5.77
C THR A 47 -7.41 1.62 6.05
N LEU A 48 -6.22 1.45 5.46
CA LEU A 48 -5.36 0.30 5.78
C LEU A 48 -5.02 0.25 7.28
N MET A 49 -4.80 1.41 7.91
CA MET A 49 -4.51 1.49 9.35
C MET A 49 -5.70 1.01 10.20
N GLU A 50 -6.92 1.36 9.80
CA GLU A 50 -8.15 0.91 10.45
C GLU A 50 -8.36 -0.60 10.29
N GLU A 51 -8.12 -1.14 9.09
CA GLU A 51 -8.22 -2.59 8.83
C GLU A 51 -7.19 -3.36 9.68
N VAL A 52 -5.91 -2.95 9.67
CA VAL A 52 -4.86 -3.58 10.49
C VAL A 52 -5.19 -3.53 11.97
N LEU A 53 -5.65 -2.38 12.48
CA LEU A 53 -6.06 -2.28 13.88
C LEU A 53 -7.22 -3.24 14.18
N LEU A 54 -8.25 -3.28 13.32
CA LEU A 54 -9.43 -4.13 13.50
C LEU A 54 -9.08 -5.62 13.53
N LEU A 55 -8.10 -6.06 12.74
CA LEU A 55 -7.58 -7.44 12.76
C LEU A 55 -6.84 -7.77 14.07
N GLY A 56 -6.19 -6.78 14.69
CA GLY A 56 -5.50 -6.93 15.98
C GLY A 56 -6.39 -6.81 17.22
N LEU A 57 -7.62 -6.32 17.07
CA LEU A 57 -8.56 -6.15 18.19
C LEU A 57 -9.14 -7.49 18.65
N LYS A 58 -9.36 -7.64 19.96
CA LYS A 58 -10.29 -8.63 20.49
C LYS A 58 -11.71 -8.08 20.49
N ASP A 59 -12.68 -8.90 20.11
CA ASP A 59 -14.05 -8.46 19.81
C ASP A 59 -14.74 -7.81 21.01
N LYS A 60 -14.64 -8.44 22.19
CA LYS A 60 -15.39 -8.03 23.39
C LYS A 60 -14.66 -7.00 24.23
N GLU A 61 -13.35 -7.10 24.29
CA GLU A 61 -12.52 -6.26 25.15
C GLU A 61 -12.26 -4.89 24.49
N GLY A 62 -12.31 -4.81 23.15
CA GLY A 62 -12.12 -3.54 22.44
C GLY A 62 -10.70 -2.98 22.52
N TYR A 63 -9.75 -3.82 22.93
CA TYR A 63 -8.33 -3.52 22.95
C TYR A 63 -7.58 -4.49 22.05
N THR A 64 -6.46 -4.04 21.51
CA THR A 64 -5.54 -4.91 20.77
C THR A 64 -4.96 -5.93 21.73
N SER A 65 -4.88 -7.20 21.32
CA SER A 65 -4.38 -8.30 22.16
C SER A 65 -3.05 -7.94 22.83
N PHE A 66 -2.14 -7.28 22.09
CA PHE A 66 -0.98 -6.56 22.59
C PHE A 66 -0.69 -5.39 21.66
N TRP A 67 -0.62 -4.16 22.17
CA TRP A 67 -0.05 -3.04 21.42
C TRP A 67 1.47 -3.12 21.59
N ASN A 68 2.18 -3.47 20.51
CA ASN A 68 3.62 -3.65 20.49
C ASN A 68 4.28 -2.73 19.44
N ASP A 69 5.61 -2.79 19.36
CA ASP A 69 6.36 -1.98 18.40
C ASP A 69 6.06 -2.40 16.95
N CYS A 70 5.79 -3.69 16.69
CA CYS A 70 5.43 -4.20 15.37
C CYS A 70 4.15 -3.56 14.82
N ILE A 71 3.04 -3.58 15.57
CA ILE A 71 1.79 -2.93 15.12
C ILE A 71 1.95 -1.41 15.04
N SER A 72 2.73 -0.80 15.95
CA SER A 72 3.00 0.63 15.92
C SER A 72 3.69 1.04 14.60
N SER A 73 4.75 0.33 14.21
CA SER A 73 5.51 0.58 12.98
C SER A 73 4.72 0.17 11.73
N GLY A 74 4.00 -0.96 11.80
CA GLY A 74 3.08 -1.44 10.76
C GLY A 74 2.05 -0.40 10.37
N LEU A 75 1.41 0.27 11.34
CA LEU A 75 0.44 1.34 11.07
C LEU A 75 1.07 2.54 10.35
N ARG A 76 2.35 2.88 10.61
CA ARG A 76 3.06 3.95 9.89
C ARG A 76 3.41 3.54 8.46
N GLY A 77 3.79 2.29 8.25
CA GLY A 77 3.88 1.71 6.90
C GLY A 77 2.54 1.81 6.16
N GLY A 78 1.44 1.52 6.85
CA GLY A 78 0.08 1.64 6.34
C GLY A 78 -0.28 3.07 5.91
N ILE A 79 0.14 4.09 6.67
CA ILE A 79 -0.05 5.50 6.31
C ILE A 79 0.64 5.83 4.98
N LEU A 80 1.89 5.40 4.79
CA LEU A 80 2.64 5.66 3.56
C LEU A 80 2.01 4.97 2.35
N ILE A 81 1.60 3.71 2.50
CA ILE A 81 0.90 2.97 1.43
C ILE A 81 -0.44 3.64 1.10
N GLU A 82 -1.24 3.99 2.10
CA GLU A 82 -2.55 4.63 1.92
C GLU A 82 -2.41 6.00 1.22
N LEU A 83 -1.42 6.82 1.60
CA LEU A 83 -1.12 8.08 0.91
C LEU A 83 -0.71 7.86 -0.56
N ALA A 84 0.09 6.83 -0.83
CA ALA A 84 0.52 6.50 -2.19
C ALA A 84 -0.65 6.02 -3.06
N MET A 85 -1.51 5.15 -2.51
CA MET A 85 -2.73 4.68 -3.18
C MET A 85 -3.72 5.82 -3.46
N ARG A 86 -3.78 6.84 -2.60
CA ARG A 86 -4.54 8.07 -2.83
C ARG A 86 -3.83 9.09 -3.74
N GLY A 87 -2.69 8.73 -4.32
CA GLY A 87 -1.93 9.60 -5.23
C GLY A 87 -1.38 10.87 -4.57
N ARG A 88 -1.19 10.88 -3.25
CA ARG A 88 -0.62 12.02 -2.50
C ARG A 88 0.90 12.00 -2.53
N ILE A 89 1.49 10.82 -2.49
CA ILE A 89 2.94 10.62 -2.52
C ILE A 89 3.30 9.52 -3.52
N TYR A 90 4.56 9.49 -3.91
CA TYR A 90 5.12 8.44 -4.75
C TYR A 90 6.61 8.27 -4.45
N LEU A 91 7.18 7.17 -4.91
CA LEU A 91 8.60 6.90 -4.73
C LEU A 91 9.38 7.57 -5.87
N GLU A 92 10.51 8.22 -5.56
CA GLU A 92 11.41 8.85 -6.53
C GLU A 92 11.66 7.90 -7.71
N PRO A 93 11.41 8.27 -8.98
CA PRO A 93 11.51 7.33 -10.10
C PRO A 93 12.90 6.69 -10.22
N PRO A 94 13.00 5.45 -10.74
CA PRO A 94 14.28 4.81 -10.95
C PRO A 94 15.13 5.64 -11.93
N THR A 95 16.39 5.89 -11.55
CA THR A 95 17.36 6.60 -12.40
C THR A 95 18.23 5.62 -13.16
N MET A 96 18.99 6.11 -14.16
CA MET A 96 19.96 5.31 -14.93
C MET A 96 20.97 4.55 -14.06
N ARG A 97 21.24 5.02 -12.83
CA ARG A 97 22.12 4.35 -11.87
C ARG A 97 21.45 3.23 -11.07
N LYS A 98 20.16 2.92 -11.30
CA LYS A 98 19.35 1.91 -10.61
C LYS A 98 19.54 1.97 -9.08
N LYS A 99 19.10 3.07 -8.46
CA LYS A 99 19.02 3.15 -6.98
C LYS A 99 18.18 1.98 -6.46
N ARG A 100 18.61 1.37 -5.36
CA ARG A 100 17.81 0.37 -4.64
C ARG A 100 16.50 1.00 -4.16
N LEU A 101 15.47 0.19 -4.02
CA LEU A 101 14.13 0.60 -3.62
C LEU A 101 14.15 1.41 -2.31
N LEU A 102 14.95 0.97 -1.34
CA LEU A 102 15.10 1.64 -0.04
C LEU A 102 15.92 2.94 -0.07
N ASP A 103 16.75 3.14 -1.10
CA ASP A 103 17.54 4.37 -1.24
C ASP A 103 16.73 5.48 -1.94
N ARG A 104 15.58 5.13 -2.52
CA ARG A 104 14.68 6.08 -3.19
C ARG A 104 13.92 6.91 -2.18
N LYS A 105 13.77 8.20 -2.48
CA LYS A 105 13.10 9.16 -1.61
C LYS A 105 11.58 9.17 -1.83
N VAL A 106 10.83 9.46 -0.78
CA VAL A 106 9.38 9.69 -0.86
C VAL A 106 9.15 11.13 -1.32
N LEU A 107 8.44 11.29 -2.43
CA LEU A 107 8.14 12.57 -3.05
C LEU A 107 6.66 12.92 -2.92
N LEU A 108 6.38 14.20 -2.70
CA LEU A 108 5.03 14.75 -2.68
C LEU A 108 4.50 14.87 -4.11
N LYS A 109 3.32 14.30 -4.38
CA LYS A 109 2.59 14.45 -5.64
C LYS A 109 1.45 15.47 -5.54
N SER A 110 0.70 15.43 -4.44
CA SER A 110 -0.43 16.32 -4.18
C SER A 110 -0.56 16.55 -2.68
N ASP A 111 -0.79 17.80 -2.28
CA ASP A 111 -1.04 18.20 -0.88
C ASP A 111 -2.52 18.35 -0.54
N SER A 112 -3.42 17.93 -1.45
CA SER A 112 -4.86 17.97 -1.21
C SER A 112 -5.24 17.14 0.03
N PRO A 113 -6.11 17.65 0.92
CA PRO A 113 -6.50 16.92 2.11
C PRO A 113 -7.16 15.58 1.75
N THR A 114 -7.00 14.61 2.63
CA THR A 114 -7.52 13.25 2.49
C THR A 114 -8.77 13.04 3.35
N GLY A 115 -9.02 13.92 4.33
CA GLY A 115 -10.10 13.80 5.29
C GLY A 115 -9.77 12.88 6.48
N ASP A 116 -8.60 12.26 6.50
CA ASP A 116 -8.08 11.49 7.62
C ASP A 116 -6.96 12.29 8.31
N VAL A 117 -7.11 12.52 9.62
CA VAL A 117 -6.21 13.38 10.39
C VAL A 117 -4.77 12.85 10.40
N LEU A 118 -4.55 11.53 10.43
CA LEU A 118 -3.21 10.95 10.48
C LEU A 118 -2.52 11.07 9.11
N LEU A 119 -3.27 10.83 8.03
CA LEU A 119 -2.77 11.00 6.67
C LEU A 119 -2.43 12.47 6.40
N ASP A 120 -3.30 13.40 6.80
CA ASP A 120 -3.12 14.83 6.54
C ASP A 120 -1.97 15.44 7.36
N GLU A 121 -1.79 15.00 8.61
CA GLU A 121 -0.64 15.38 9.43
C GLU A 121 0.68 14.88 8.82
N THR A 122 0.71 13.63 8.36
CA THR A 122 1.87 13.06 7.68
C THR A 122 2.17 13.80 6.38
N LEU A 123 1.14 14.17 5.61
CA LEU A 123 1.30 14.92 4.36
C LEU A 123 1.90 16.31 4.62
N LYS A 124 1.46 16.97 5.69
CA LYS A 124 2.03 18.25 6.14
C LYS A 124 3.50 18.10 6.51
N HIS A 125 3.87 17.03 7.20
CA HIS A 125 5.27 16.72 7.50
C HIS A 125 6.10 16.50 6.25
N ILE A 126 5.62 15.66 5.31
CA ILE A 126 6.30 15.39 4.03
C ILE A 126 6.53 16.67 3.24
N LYS A 127 5.52 17.55 3.18
CA LYS A 127 5.62 18.84 2.50
C LYS A 127 6.66 19.78 3.11
N ALA A 128 6.86 19.73 4.42
CA ALA A 128 7.78 20.63 5.13
C ALA A 128 9.23 20.12 5.19
N THR A 129 9.49 18.89 4.77
CA THR A 129 10.80 18.24 4.89
C THR A 129 11.67 18.46 3.66
N GLU A 130 12.76 19.19 3.83
CA GLU A 130 13.86 19.28 2.86
C GLU A 130 15.21 19.02 3.55
N PRO A 131 16.06 18.11 3.04
CA PRO A 131 15.85 17.25 1.87
C PRO A 131 14.85 16.12 2.13
N THR A 132 14.23 15.60 1.07
CA THR A 132 13.27 14.48 1.14
C THR A 132 13.88 13.21 1.72
N GLU A 133 13.08 12.42 2.44
CA GLU A 133 13.52 11.22 3.16
C GLU A 133 13.06 9.90 2.52
N THR A 134 13.72 8.79 2.88
CA THR A 134 13.37 7.43 2.40
C THR A 134 12.17 6.89 3.16
N VAL A 135 11.57 5.79 2.66
CA VAL A 135 10.46 5.09 3.34
C VAL A 135 10.83 4.68 4.76
N GLN A 136 12.01 4.07 4.94
CA GLN A 136 12.49 3.65 6.26
C GLN A 136 12.58 4.83 7.24
N THR A 137 13.22 5.93 6.83
CA THR A 137 13.34 7.11 7.69
C THR A 137 11.97 7.72 8.00
N TRP A 138 11.02 7.71 7.06
CA TRP A 138 9.67 8.17 7.37
C TRP A 138 8.98 7.31 8.42
N ILE A 139 9.12 5.98 8.37
CA ILE A 139 8.57 5.09 9.40
C ILE A 139 9.18 5.45 10.76
N GLU A 140 10.51 5.52 10.88
CA GLU A 140 11.24 5.88 12.12
C GLU A 140 10.84 7.27 12.68
N LEU A 141 10.65 8.26 11.80
CA LEU A 141 10.23 9.60 12.18
C LEU A 141 8.80 9.61 12.74
N LEU A 142 7.88 8.90 12.09
CA LEU A 142 6.47 8.88 12.46
C LEU A 142 6.21 7.99 13.69
N THR A 143 7.06 6.99 13.96
CA THR A 143 7.07 6.19 15.21
C THR A 143 7.75 6.94 16.36
N GLY A 144 8.69 7.83 16.06
CA GLY A 144 9.46 8.60 17.04
C GLY A 144 10.74 7.90 17.47
N GLU A 145 11.29 7.02 16.64
CA GLU A 145 12.55 6.29 16.86
C GLU A 145 13.80 7.12 16.49
N THR A 146 13.61 8.39 16.14
CA THR A 146 14.70 9.32 15.85
C THR A 146 15.27 9.97 17.11
N TRP A 147 16.60 10.09 17.14
CA TRP A 147 17.32 10.83 18.19
C TRP A 147 17.58 12.30 17.82
N ASN A 148 17.16 12.75 16.63
CA ASN A 148 17.37 14.13 16.20
C ASN A 148 16.33 15.07 16.85
N PRO A 149 16.73 16.02 17.72
CA PRO A 149 15.79 16.90 18.43
C PRO A 149 14.89 17.72 17.48
N PHE A 150 15.43 18.14 16.33
CA PHE A 150 14.68 18.91 15.34
C PHE A 150 13.64 18.08 14.59
N LYS A 151 13.74 16.75 14.68
CA LYS A 151 12.82 15.82 14.04
C LYS A 151 11.89 15.06 15.01
N LEU A 152 11.95 15.36 16.31
CA LEU A 152 11.03 14.78 17.30
C LEU A 152 9.56 15.18 17.06
N GLN A 153 9.32 16.33 16.44
CA GLN A 153 7.99 16.84 16.13
C GLN A 153 7.25 16.05 15.02
N TYR A 154 7.93 15.12 14.34
CA TYR A 154 7.35 14.29 13.28
C TYR A 154 6.61 13.07 13.83
N GLN A 155 6.82 12.73 15.11
CA GLN A 155 6.17 11.59 15.73
C GLN A 155 4.65 11.79 15.76
N LEU A 156 3.92 10.85 15.16
CA LEU A 156 2.48 10.80 15.28
C LEU A 156 2.11 10.28 16.67
N ARG A 157 1.37 11.09 17.42
CA ARG A 157 0.90 10.76 18.78
C ARG A 157 -0.53 10.28 18.79
N ASN A 158 -0.86 9.48 19.80
CA ASN A 158 -2.20 8.95 20.06
C ASN A 158 -2.82 8.25 18.84
N VAL A 159 -2.00 7.53 18.07
CA VAL A 159 -2.40 6.92 16.80
C VAL A 159 -3.52 5.91 17.02
N ARG A 160 -3.39 5.08 18.05
CA ARG A 160 -4.40 4.09 18.42
C ARG A 160 -5.75 4.73 18.70
N GLU A 161 -5.77 5.77 19.54
CA GLU A 161 -6.97 6.48 19.96
C GLU A 161 -7.62 7.19 18.77
N ARG A 162 -6.83 7.78 17.88
CA ARG A 162 -7.31 8.45 16.67
C ARG A 162 -7.94 7.47 15.68
N ILE A 163 -7.33 6.30 15.46
CA ILE A 163 -7.90 5.25 14.60
C ILE A 163 -9.18 4.68 15.25
N ALA A 164 -9.16 4.41 16.56
CA ALA A 164 -10.34 3.93 17.28
C ALA A 164 -11.50 4.93 17.19
N LYS A 165 -11.23 6.24 17.32
CA LYS A 165 -12.23 7.30 17.12
C LYS A 165 -12.83 7.25 15.71
N ASN A 166 -12.03 7.12 14.67
CA ASN A 166 -12.53 7.00 13.30
C ASN A 166 -13.41 5.75 13.13
N LEU A 167 -13.00 4.61 13.70
CA LEU A 167 -13.79 3.38 13.66
C LEU A 167 -15.12 3.50 14.43
N VAL A 168 -15.17 4.29 15.52
CA VAL A 168 -16.41 4.63 16.22
C VAL A 168 -17.31 5.52 15.35
N GLU A 169 -16.75 6.55 14.71
CA GLU A 169 -17.49 7.42 13.78
C GLU A 169 -18.07 6.66 12.59
N LYS A 170 -17.39 5.59 12.15
CA LYS A 170 -17.84 4.67 11.09
C LYS A 170 -18.80 3.57 11.59
N GLY A 171 -19.11 3.53 12.88
CA GLY A 171 -20.03 2.55 13.48
C GLY A 171 -19.48 1.12 13.57
N ILE A 172 -18.16 0.94 13.44
CA ILE A 172 -17.52 -0.37 13.58
C ILE A 172 -17.28 -0.71 15.04
N LEU A 173 -16.82 0.27 15.81
CA LEU A 173 -16.65 0.20 17.26
C LEU A 173 -17.70 1.05 17.96
N THR A 174 -17.92 0.78 19.24
CA THR A 174 -18.63 1.71 20.14
C THR A 174 -17.67 2.26 21.18
N THR A 175 -18.15 3.17 22.03
CA THR A 175 -17.43 3.62 23.23
C THR A 175 -18.20 3.15 24.45
N GLU A 176 -17.56 2.34 25.26
CA GLU A 176 -18.11 1.86 26.52
C GLU A 176 -17.24 2.33 27.69
N LYS A 177 -17.89 2.74 28.78
CA LYS A 177 -17.23 3.04 30.03
C LYS A 177 -17.33 1.81 30.93
N GLN A 178 -16.23 1.09 31.11
CA GLN A 178 -16.14 -0.01 32.04
C GLN A 178 -15.66 0.50 33.40
N ASN A 179 -16.46 0.26 34.44
CA ASN A 179 -16.11 0.65 35.80
C ASN A 179 -15.44 -0.55 36.48
N PHE A 180 -14.16 -0.43 36.76
CA PHE A 180 -13.43 -1.38 37.60
C PHE A 180 -13.46 -0.90 39.05
N LEU A 181 -13.22 -1.82 39.98
CA LEU A 181 -13.27 -1.52 41.43
C LEU A 181 -12.41 -0.32 41.84
N LEU A 182 -11.31 -0.06 41.12
CA LEU A 182 -10.32 0.96 41.46
C LEU A 182 -10.22 2.11 40.44
N PHE A 183 -10.82 1.98 39.26
CA PHE A 183 -10.72 2.97 38.20
C PHE A 183 -11.79 2.74 37.13
N ASP A 184 -12.10 3.79 36.38
CA ASP A 184 -12.93 3.66 35.17
C ASP A 184 -12.01 3.59 33.94
N MET A 185 -12.35 2.73 32.99
CA MET A 185 -11.63 2.58 31.74
C MET A 185 -12.59 2.72 30.57
N THR A 186 -12.19 3.51 29.57
CA THR A 186 -12.95 3.60 28.32
C THR A 186 -12.47 2.50 27.36
N THR A 187 -13.37 1.62 26.95
CA THR A 187 -13.15 0.55 25.97
C THR A 187 -13.79 0.91 24.63
N HIS A 188 -13.29 0.28 23.56
CA HIS A 188 -13.86 0.41 22.22
C HIS A 188 -14.20 -0.95 21.61
N PRO A 189 -15.22 -1.67 22.13
CA PRO A 189 -15.55 -3.01 21.64
C PRO A 189 -16.15 -2.96 20.24
N VAL A 190 -16.03 -4.10 19.53
CA VAL A 190 -16.52 -4.24 18.15
C VAL A 190 -18.03 -4.44 18.19
N THR A 191 -18.80 -3.50 17.62
CA THR A 191 -20.25 -3.62 17.48
C THR A 191 -20.64 -4.19 16.12
N ASN A 192 -19.92 -3.82 15.06
CA ASN A 192 -20.17 -4.36 13.73
C ASN A 192 -19.27 -5.57 13.45
N THR A 193 -19.64 -6.71 14.02
CA THR A 193 -18.90 -7.96 13.82
C THR A 193 -18.97 -8.45 12.38
N THR A 194 -20.04 -8.13 11.65
CA THR A 194 -20.19 -8.47 10.23
C THR A 194 -19.06 -7.89 9.39
N GLU A 195 -18.73 -6.62 9.59
CA GLU A 195 -17.64 -5.95 8.88
C GLU A 195 -16.27 -6.53 9.20
N LYS A 196 -16.01 -6.82 10.47
CA LYS A 196 -14.77 -7.51 10.86
C LYS A 196 -14.67 -8.89 10.22
N GLN A 197 -15.74 -9.67 10.24
CA GLN A 197 -15.76 -11.01 9.62
C GLN A 197 -15.60 -10.93 8.11
N ARG A 198 -16.17 -9.91 7.46
CA ARG A 198 -15.96 -9.63 6.02
C ARG A 198 -14.48 -9.37 5.72
N LEU A 199 -13.81 -8.57 6.54
CA LEU A 199 -12.37 -8.30 6.41
C LEU A 199 -11.52 -9.55 6.60
N VAL A 200 -11.77 -10.32 7.67
CA VAL A 200 -11.07 -11.58 7.95
C VAL A 200 -11.24 -12.56 6.79
N LYS A 201 -12.48 -12.77 6.34
CA LYS A 201 -12.76 -13.66 5.21
C LYS A 201 -12.09 -13.19 3.91
N LYS A 202 -12.09 -11.89 3.63
CA LYS A 202 -11.40 -11.34 2.45
C LYS A 202 -9.91 -11.72 2.44
N LEU A 203 -9.22 -11.60 3.59
CA LEU A 203 -7.82 -11.99 3.72
C LEU A 203 -7.64 -13.51 3.61
N GLN A 204 -8.45 -14.30 4.30
CA GLN A 204 -8.40 -15.77 4.21
C GLN A 204 -8.58 -16.24 2.76
N ASP A 205 -9.61 -15.75 2.07
CA ASP A 205 -9.89 -16.11 0.68
C ASP A 205 -8.73 -15.72 -0.24
N SER A 206 -8.06 -14.58 0.02
CA SER A 206 -6.92 -14.11 -0.78
C SER A 206 -5.70 -15.04 -0.76
N VAL A 207 -5.48 -15.75 0.35
CA VAL A 207 -4.38 -16.74 0.49
C VAL A 207 -4.85 -18.18 0.29
N LEU A 208 -6.14 -18.41 0.10
CA LEU A 208 -6.74 -19.73 -0.11
C LEU A 208 -7.35 -19.85 -1.51
N GLU A 209 -8.64 -19.55 -1.62
CA GLU A 209 -9.47 -19.81 -2.82
C GLU A 209 -9.13 -18.88 -3.98
N ARG A 210 -8.70 -17.65 -3.68
CA ARG A 210 -8.36 -16.61 -4.65
C ARG A 210 -6.86 -16.37 -4.76
N TRP A 211 -6.06 -17.31 -4.30
CA TRP A 211 -4.60 -17.21 -4.35
C TRP A 211 -4.10 -17.08 -5.78
N VAL A 212 -3.15 -16.16 -5.97
CA VAL A 212 -2.43 -15.95 -7.23
C VAL A 212 -0.94 -16.09 -6.96
N ASN A 213 -0.24 -16.86 -7.81
CA ASN A 213 1.21 -17.06 -7.67
C ASN A 213 2.03 -15.81 -8.03
N ASP A 214 1.44 -14.89 -8.80
CA ASP A 214 2.05 -13.62 -9.16
C ASP A 214 1.39 -12.50 -8.36
N PRO A 215 2.07 -11.93 -7.33
CA PRO A 215 1.50 -10.90 -6.47
C PRO A 215 1.03 -9.65 -7.23
N GLN A 216 1.61 -9.39 -8.41
CA GLN A 216 1.23 -8.24 -9.24
C GLN A 216 -0.20 -8.35 -9.80
N ARG A 217 -0.78 -9.56 -9.80
CA ARG A 217 -2.17 -9.81 -10.22
C ARG A 217 -3.16 -9.74 -9.06
N MET A 218 -2.66 -9.62 -7.83
CA MET A 218 -3.50 -9.44 -6.66
C MET A 218 -4.06 -8.02 -6.62
N ASP A 219 -5.25 -7.84 -6.07
CA ASP A 219 -5.75 -6.51 -5.72
C ASP A 219 -4.72 -5.77 -4.85
N LYS A 220 -4.36 -4.56 -5.26
CA LYS A 220 -3.30 -3.74 -4.63
C LYS A 220 -3.56 -3.53 -3.14
N ARG A 221 -4.83 -3.33 -2.77
CA ARG A 221 -5.23 -3.13 -1.37
C ARG A 221 -5.07 -4.42 -0.56
N THR A 222 -5.43 -5.55 -1.15
CA THR A 222 -5.28 -6.87 -0.51
C THR A 222 -3.82 -7.24 -0.31
N LEU A 223 -2.96 -6.97 -1.32
CA LEU A 223 -1.51 -7.15 -1.19
C LEU A 223 -0.93 -6.27 -0.09
N ALA A 224 -1.31 -4.99 -0.04
CA ALA A 224 -0.90 -4.07 1.02
C ALA A 224 -1.32 -4.59 2.40
N LEU A 225 -2.55 -5.05 2.54
CA LEU A 225 -3.08 -5.53 3.81
C LEU A 225 -2.37 -6.80 4.27
N LEU A 226 -2.02 -7.74 3.37
CA LEU A 226 -1.23 -8.92 3.72
C LEU A 226 0.16 -8.55 4.23
N VAL A 227 0.86 -7.66 3.52
CA VAL A 227 2.19 -7.15 3.93
C VAL A 227 2.09 -6.48 5.30
N LEU A 228 1.14 -5.57 5.48
CA LEU A 228 0.98 -4.83 6.74
C LEU A 228 0.54 -5.73 7.90
N ALA A 229 -0.38 -6.67 7.67
CA ALA A 229 -0.84 -7.59 8.69
C ALA A 229 0.29 -8.51 9.16
N HIS A 230 1.18 -8.92 8.24
CA HIS A 230 2.40 -9.66 8.58
C HIS A 230 3.34 -8.81 9.42
N SER A 231 3.73 -7.63 8.92
CA SER A 231 4.67 -6.73 9.62
C SER A 231 4.12 -6.21 10.97
N SER A 232 2.80 -6.24 11.16
CA SER A 232 2.14 -5.85 12.41
C SER A 232 1.91 -7.01 13.38
N ASP A 233 2.29 -8.24 13.01
CA ASP A 233 2.08 -9.46 13.80
C ASP A 233 0.59 -9.72 14.16
N VAL A 234 -0.31 -9.50 13.19
CA VAL A 234 -1.75 -9.72 13.37
C VAL A 234 -2.34 -10.79 12.44
N LEU A 235 -1.54 -11.39 11.55
CA LEU A 235 -2.00 -12.45 10.63
C LEU A 235 -2.48 -13.70 11.36
N GLU A 236 -1.83 -14.09 12.47
CA GLU A 236 -2.23 -15.28 13.23
C GLU A 236 -3.68 -15.16 13.72
N ASN A 237 -4.11 -13.96 14.14
CA ASN A 237 -5.50 -13.70 14.53
C ASN A 237 -6.47 -13.97 13.37
N VAL A 238 -6.08 -13.63 12.14
CA VAL A 238 -6.88 -13.83 10.93
C VAL A 238 -7.05 -15.32 10.62
N PHE A 239 -5.99 -16.11 10.80
CA PHE A 239 -6.00 -17.53 10.43
C PHE A 239 -6.45 -18.46 11.55
N SER A 240 -6.51 -17.98 12.80
CA SER A 240 -6.90 -18.76 13.98
C SER A 240 -8.24 -19.49 13.89
N SER A 241 -9.16 -19.03 13.05
CA SER A 241 -10.47 -19.66 12.84
C SER A 241 -10.50 -20.70 11.71
N LEU A 242 -9.39 -20.92 11.01
CA LEU A 242 -9.28 -21.90 9.93
C LEU A 242 -9.09 -23.31 10.50
N THR A 243 -9.42 -24.32 9.69
CA THR A 243 -9.04 -25.72 9.97
C THR A 243 -7.54 -25.89 9.79
N ASP A 244 -6.90 -26.81 10.54
CA ASP A 244 -5.44 -27.07 10.51
C ASP A 244 -4.86 -27.11 9.08
N ASP A 245 -5.45 -27.90 8.18
CA ASP A 245 -5.00 -28.01 6.78
C ASP A 245 -5.01 -26.66 6.02
N LYS A 246 -6.03 -25.83 6.27
CA LYS A 246 -6.16 -24.51 5.63
C LYS A 246 -5.26 -23.49 6.30
N TYR A 247 -5.06 -23.59 7.61
CA TYR A 247 -4.16 -22.76 8.37
C TYR A 247 -2.73 -22.89 7.84
N ASP A 248 -2.24 -24.13 7.69
CA ASP A 248 -0.89 -24.41 7.18
C ASP A 248 -0.70 -23.86 5.76
N VAL A 249 -1.68 -24.06 4.87
CA VAL A 249 -1.62 -23.53 3.51
C VAL A 249 -1.62 -22.00 3.49
N ALA A 250 -2.50 -21.37 4.27
CA ALA A 250 -2.60 -19.91 4.37
C ALA A 250 -1.30 -19.29 4.92
N MET A 251 -0.76 -19.87 5.99
CA MET A 251 0.46 -19.38 6.62
C MET A 251 1.67 -19.53 5.71
N ASN A 252 1.82 -20.68 5.03
CA ASN A 252 2.90 -20.88 4.07
C ASN A 252 2.83 -19.90 2.90
N ARG A 253 1.64 -19.69 2.31
CA ARG A 253 1.49 -18.74 1.20
C ARG A 253 1.72 -17.29 1.61
N ALA A 254 1.23 -16.90 2.80
CA ALA A 254 1.49 -15.57 3.34
C ALA A 254 3.00 -15.36 3.58
N LYS A 255 3.68 -16.37 4.12
CA LYS A 255 5.13 -16.38 4.32
C LYS A 255 5.90 -16.28 2.99
N ASP A 256 5.58 -17.14 2.03
CA ASP A 256 6.22 -17.15 0.71
C ASP A 256 6.10 -15.77 0.03
N LEU A 257 4.97 -15.08 0.20
CA LEU A 257 4.72 -13.74 -0.34
C LEU A 257 5.63 -12.67 0.29
N VAL A 258 5.77 -12.67 1.61
CA VAL A 258 6.57 -11.65 2.32
C VAL A 258 8.08 -11.91 2.25
N GLU A 259 8.48 -13.14 1.94
CA GLU A 259 9.87 -13.54 1.69
C GLU A 259 10.34 -13.26 0.25
N LEU A 260 9.45 -12.81 -0.65
CA LEU A 260 9.84 -12.34 -1.98
C LEU A 260 10.81 -11.16 -1.90
N ASP A 261 11.75 -11.09 -2.84
CA ASP A 261 12.70 -9.98 -2.93
C ASP A 261 11.98 -8.69 -3.38
N PRO A 262 11.83 -7.68 -2.50
CA PRO A 262 11.12 -6.45 -2.86
C PRO A 262 11.84 -5.64 -3.94
N GLU A 263 13.17 -5.77 -4.07
CA GLU A 263 13.95 -5.09 -5.11
C GLU A 263 13.61 -5.65 -6.50
N VAL A 264 13.35 -6.96 -6.59
CA VAL A 264 12.90 -7.60 -7.83
C VAL A 264 11.45 -7.26 -8.10
N GLU A 265 10.57 -7.49 -7.14
CA GLU A 265 9.12 -7.27 -7.30
C GLU A 265 8.76 -5.81 -7.57
N GLY A 266 9.47 -4.87 -6.94
CA GLY A 266 9.30 -3.43 -7.11
C GLY A 266 9.69 -2.90 -8.50
N THR A 267 10.42 -3.69 -9.31
CA THR A 267 10.84 -3.29 -10.67
C THR A 267 9.95 -3.85 -11.78
N LYS A 268 8.99 -4.71 -11.45
CA LYS A 268 8.07 -5.30 -12.43
C LYS A 268 7.12 -4.24 -13.01
N HIS A 269 6.60 -4.52 -14.21
CA HIS A 269 5.57 -3.67 -14.81
C HIS A 269 4.31 -3.63 -13.93
N SER A 270 3.74 -2.43 -13.75
CA SER A 270 2.61 -2.18 -12.85
C SER A 270 2.89 -2.45 -11.36
N ALA A 271 4.17 -2.53 -10.95
CA ALA A 271 4.51 -2.74 -9.55
C ALA A 271 3.96 -1.65 -8.63
N THR A 272 3.41 -2.08 -7.51
CA THR A 272 3.04 -1.21 -6.39
C THR A 272 4.28 -0.86 -5.57
N GLU A 273 5.17 -0.04 -6.13
CA GLU A 273 6.51 0.24 -5.58
C GLU A 273 6.50 0.61 -4.10
N MET A 274 5.50 1.39 -3.63
CA MET A 274 5.41 1.79 -2.22
C MET A 274 5.16 0.59 -1.29
N ILE A 275 4.35 -0.39 -1.70
CA ILE A 275 4.08 -1.59 -0.89
C ILE A 275 5.38 -2.38 -0.71
N TRP A 276 6.11 -2.60 -1.80
CA TRP A 276 7.39 -3.29 -1.77
C TRP A 276 8.45 -2.51 -0.99
N ALA A 277 8.47 -1.18 -1.09
CA ALA A 277 9.41 -0.35 -0.35
C ALA A 277 9.15 -0.40 1.17
N VAL A 278 7.89 -0.47 1.57
CA VAL A 278 7.48 -0.67 2.97
C VAL A 278 7.85 -2.07 3.46
N LEU A 279 7.59 -3.12 2.68
CA LEU A 279 8.04 -4.49 3.02
C LEU A 279 9.57 -4.55 3.18
N ALA A 280 10.31 -3.95 2.25
CA ALA A 280 11.76 -3.88 2.30
C ALA A 280 12.27 -3.15 3.57
N ALA A 281 11.54 -2.13 4.03
CA ALA A 281 11.90 -1.39 5.23
C ALA A 281 11.74 -2.28 6.47
N PHE A 282 10.62 -3.01 6.57
CA PHE A 282 10.38 -3.96 7.66
C PHE A 282 11.34 -5.15 7.66
N ASN A 283 11.82 -5.60 6.50
CA ASN A 283 12.82 -6.68 6.43
C ASN A 283 14.22 -6.27 6.92
N LYS A 284 14.47 -4.96 7.12
CA LYS A 284 15.75 -4.44 7.64
C LYS A 284 15.71 -4.00 9.10
N SER A 285 14.51 -3.74 9.63
CA SER A 285 14.27 -3.35 11.02
C SER A 285 14.49 -4.52 11.96
#